data_AF-A6TQB4-F1
#
_entry.id   AF-A6TQB4-F1
#
_cell.length_a   1.000
_cell.length_b   1.000
_cell.length_c   1.000
_cell.angle_alpha   90.00
_cell.angle_beta   90.00
_cell.angle_gamma   90.00
#
_symmetry.space_group_name_H-M   'P 1'
#
loop_
_entity.id
_entity.type
_entity.pdbx_description
1 polymer ?
#
loop_
_entity_poly.entity_id
_entity_poly.type
_entity_poly.pdbx_seq_one_letter_code
_entity_poly.pdbx_strand_id
1 'polypeptide(L)'
;MKFRRRRKNYKKYVLIAFTLLVTIIAIYSFTYIDRKIMPTVQALGELKAQELTTRAINESISVVIRQDIEYEDLVSIKEDEEGNITLMQANTMLMNRIASDVALTIQEHLKQIKTTSDRIPLGNALGSQLLAQYGPKIKLSVTPLGMVDVNFGTEFEHSGINQTRHRIFLVVNTSVRVIVPFSGSTIHVTTYVPVAETVIVGRVPMNYINVPRDQFLNIAPLVGE
;
A
#
# COMPACT_ATOMS: atom_id res chain seq x y z
N MET A 1 -28.34 13.42 -72.84
CA MET A 1 -28.74 12.69 -71.60
C MET A 1 -27.62 11.97 -70.84
N LYS A 2 -26.38 11.82 -71.37
CA LYS A 2 -25.28 11.04 -70.72
C LYS A 2 -24.51 11.78 -69.60
N PHE A 3 -24.55 13.12 -69.53
CA PHE A 3 -23.85 13.90 -68.49
C PHE A 3 -24.49 13.80 -67.09
N ARG A 4 -25.77 13.44 -66.98
CA ARG A 4 -26.49 13.31 -65.70
C ARG A 4 -26.15 12.01 -64.95
N ARG A 5 -25.68 10.96 -65.64
CA ARG A 5 -25.27 9.67 -65.03
C ARG A 5 -23.89 9.73 -64.36
N ARG A 6 -22.92 10.49 -64.87
CA ARG A 6 -21.57 10.63 -64.26
C ARG A 6 -21.59 11.29 -62.87
N ARG A 7 -22.46 12.29 -62.64
CA ARG A 7 -22.64 12.93 -61.31
C ARG A 7 -23.14 11.97 -60.22
N LYS A 8 -23.88 10.91 -60.60
CA LYS A 8 -24.47 9.94 -59.65
C LYS A 8 -23.43 8.96 -59.09
N ASN A 9 -22.40 8.62 -59.87
CA ASN A 9 -21.31 7.73 -59.44
C ASN A 9 -20.27 8.47 -58.59
N TYR A 10 -19.96 9.73 -58.91
CA TYR A 10 -19.09 10.59 -58.08
C TYR A 10 -19.58 10.69 -56.62
N LYS A 11 -20.88 10.93 -56.41
CA LYS A 11 -21.47 10.98 -55.06
C LYS A 11 -21.34 9.65 -54.30
N LYS A 12 -21.37 8.50 -55.00
CA LYS A 12 -21.16 7.17 -54.38
C LYS A 12 -19.70 6.98 -53.95
N TYR A 13 -18.73 7.34 -54.80
CA TYR A 13 -17.31 7.25 -54.44
C TYR A 13 -16.93 8.20 -53.29
N VAL A 14 -17.49 9.41 -53.26
CA VAL A 14 -17.31 10.34 -52.15
C VAL A 14 -17.86 9.78 -50.84
N LEU A 15 -19.05 9.15 -50.88
CA LEU A 15 -19.66 8.56 -49.69
C LEU A 15 -18.86 7.34 -49.19
N ILE A 16 -18.36 6.49 -50.10
CA ILE A 16 -17.47 5.38 -49.76
C ILE A 16 -16.17 5.90 -49.13
N ALA A 17 -15.53 6.90 -49.74
CA ALA A 17 -14.30 7.49 -49.20
C ALA A 17 -14.52 8.11 -47.81
N PHE A 18 -15.65 8.79 -47.59
CA PHE A 18 -16.01 9.33 -46.29
C PHE A 18 -16.21 8.22 -45.24
N THR A 19 -16.94 7.15 -45.58
CA THR A 19 -17.12 6.02 -44.66
C THR A 19 -15.78 5.37 -44.31
N LEU A 20 -14.90 5.18 -45.30
CA LEU A 20 -13.57 4.58 -45.11
C LEU A 20 -12.68 5.46 -44.22
N LEU A 21 -12.73 6.78 -44.42
CA LEU A 21 -12.04 7.75 -43.57
C LEU A 21 -12.53 7.69 -42.12
N VAL A 22 -13.84 7.67 -41.90
CA VAL A 22 -14.43 7.57 -40.55
C VAL A 22 -14.02 6.25 -39.89
N THR A 23 -14.03 5.14 -40.62
CA THR A 23 -13.57 3.85 -40.09
C THR A 23 -12.09 3.86 -39.71
N ILE A 24 -11.22 4.46 -40.53
CA ILE A 24 -9.79 4.60 -40.21
C ILE A 24 -9.60 5.45 -38.94
N ILE A 25 -10.30 6.57 -38.83
CA ILE A 25 -10.24 7.44 -37.64
C ILE A 25 -10.74 6.70 -36.40
N ALA A 26 -11.81 5.92 -36.51
CA ALA A 26 -12.34 5.12 -35.41
C ALA A 26 -11.34 4.05 -34.95
N ILE A 27 -10.70 3.33 -35.87
CA ILE A 27 -9.67 2.33 -35.56
C ILE A 27 -8.45 3.00 -34.92
N TYR A 28 -7.98 4.12 -35.46
CA TYR A 28 -6.86 4.88 -34.89
C TYR A 28 -7.18 5.39 -33.48
N SER A 29 -8.39 5.91 -33.27
CA SER A 29 -8.81 6.42 -31.95
C SER A 29 -8.93 5.30 -30.93
N PHE A 30 -9.54 4.16 -31.32
CA PHE A 30 -9.65 2.99 -30.46
C PHE A 30 -8.27 2.47 -30.05
N THR A 31 -7.36 2.30 -31.02
CA THR A 31 -5.98 1.83 -30.74
C THR A 31 -5.17 2.82 -29.90
N TYR A 32 -5.40 4.13 -30.05
CA TYR A 32 -4.77 5.16 -29.23
C TYR A 32 -5.26 5.10 -27.77
N ILE A 33 -6.58 5.00 -27.56
CA ILE A 33 -7.19 4.89 -26.22
C ILE A 33 -6.64 3.64 -25.50
N ASP A 34 -6.70 2.51 -26.19
CA ASP A 34 -6.31 1.21 -25.63
C ASP A 34 -4.81 1.16 -25.26
N ARG A 35 -3.94 1.74 -26.09
CA ARG A 35 -2.48 1.69 -25.85
C ARG A 35 -1.94 2.81 -24.97
N LYS A 36 -2.55 3.99 -24.95
CA LYS A 36 -1.98 5.17 -24.26
C LYS A 36 -2.79 5.65 -23.06
N ILE A 37 -4.11 5.58 -23.12
CA ILE A 37 -4.97 6.11 -22.06
C ILE A 37 -5.25 5.02 -21.03
N MET A 38 -5.51 3.79 -21.50
CA MET A 38 -5.88 2.68 -20.65
C MET A 38 -4.84 2.32 -19.58
N PRO A 39 -3.53 2.24 -19.88
CA PRO A 39 -2.52 1.96 -18.86
C PRO A 39 -2.49 3.04 -17.77
N THR A 40 -2.70 4.31 -18.14
CA THR A 40 -2.72 5.41 -17.16
C THR A 40 -3.96 5.37 -16.29
N VAL A 41 -5.12 5.01 -16.85
CA VAL A 41 -6.35 4.80 -16.08
C VAL A 41 -6.18 3.66 -15.07
N GLN A 42 -5.55 2.56 -15.48
CA GLN A 42 -5.25 1.43 -14.60
C GLN A 42 -4.31 1.85 -13.46
N ALA A 43 -3.18 2.48 -13.78
CA ALA A 43 -2.22 2.95 -12.79
C ALA A 43 -2.85 3.92 -11.79
N LEU A 44 -3.68 4.87 -12.26
CA LEU A 44 -4.39 5.79 -11.39
C LEU A 44 -5.46 5.08 -10.54
N GLY A 45 -6.11 4.07 -11.09
CA GLY A 45 -7.02 3.18 -10.36
C GLY A 45 -6.32 2.43 -9.24
N GLU A 46 -5.14 1.87 -9.51
CA GLU A 46 -4.32 1.17 -8.52
C GLU A 46 -3.86 2.09 -7.39
N LEU A 47 -3.35 3.28 -7.73
CA LEU A 47 -2.97 4.28 -6.74
C LEU A 47 -4.14 4.69 -5.86
N LYS A 48 -5.31 4.94 -6.47
CA LYS A 48 -6.50 5.34 -5.72
C LYS A 48 -7.02 4.19 -4.85
N ALA A 49 -6.96 2.96 -5.35
CA ALA A 49 -7.31 1.79 -4.57
C ALA A 49 -6.36 1.60 -3.38
N GLN A 50 -5.05 1.75 -3.58
CA GLN A 50 -4.06 1.68 -2.51
C GLN A 50 -4.31 2.76 -1.44
N GLU A 51 -4.61 4.00 -1.83
CA GLU A 51 -4.99 5.08 -0.91
C GLU A 51 -6.23 4.71 -0.09
N LEU A 52 -7.31 4.28 -0.75
CA LEU A 52 -8.57 3.93 -0.10
C LEU A 52 -8.39 2.75 0.86
N THR A 53 -7.68 1.70 0.44
CA THR A 53 -7.40 0.53 1.28
C THR A 53 -6.54 0.90 2.47
N THR A 54 -5.47 1.67 2.28
CA THR A 54 -4.57 2.09 3.38
C THR A 54 -5.31 2.96 4.39
N ARG A 55 -6.14 3.90 3.92
CA ARG A 55 -6.98 4.73 4.79
C ARG A 55 -7.95 3.88 5.60
N ALA A 56 -8.64 2.94 4.96
CA ALA A 56 -9.57 2.03 5.62
C ALA A 56 -8.89 1.20 6.72
N ILE A 57 -7.69 0.69 6.44
CA ILE A 57 -6.88 -0.04 7.42
C ILE A 57 -6.58 0.84 8.63
N ASN A 58 -6.05 2.04 8.42
CA ASN A 58 -5.68 2.95 9.51
C ASN A 58 -6.90 3.39 10.33
N GLU A 59 -8.01 3.72 9.68
CA GLU A 59 -9.27 4.04 10.36
C GLU A 59 -9.77 2.86 11.18
N SER A 60 -9.78 1.64 10.63
CA SER A 60 -10.18 0.42 11.33
C SER A 60 -9.30 0.11 12.55
N ILE A 61 -7.99 0.31 12.45
CA ILE A 61 -7.07 0.13 13.57
C ILE A 61 -7.36 1.15 14.66
N SER A 62 -7.56 2.42 14.28
CA SER A 62 -7.91 3.49 15.23
C SER A 62 -9.20 3.20 15.98
N VAL A 63 -10.12 2.42 15.40
CA VAL A 63 -11.38 2.01 16.05
C VAL A 63 -11.14 0.99 17.16
N VAL A 64 -10.21 0.06 16.96
CA VAL A 64 -9.92 -1.04 17.89
C VAL A 64 -8.96 -0.57 18.99
N ILE A 65 -7.97 0.25 18.65
CA ILE A 65 -6.93 0.77 19.57
C ILE A 65 -7.38 2.11 20.21
N ARG A 66 -8.69 2.35 20.38
CA ARG A 66 -9.18 3.59 21.06
C ARG A 66 -8.91 3.61 22.56
N GLN A 67 -8.65 2.46 23.14
CA GLN A 67 -8.15 2.34 24.51
C GLN A 67 -6.64 2.47 24.40
N ASP A 68 -6.04 3.38 25.15
CA ASP A 68 -4.59 3.55 25.21
C ASP A 68 -3.97 2.21 25.62
N ILE A 69 -3.54 1.40 24.64
CA ILE A 69 -2.82 0.15 24.91
C ILE A 69 -1.46 0.59 25.42
N GLU A 70 -1.22 0.38 26.71
CA GLU A 70 0.08 0.70 27.31
C GLU A 70 1.10 -0.39 26.92
N TYR A 71 2.38 -0.03 26.98
CA TYR A 71 3.44 -0.98 26.63
C TYR A 71 3.42 -2.19 27.59
N GLU A 72 3.09 -1.93 28.85
CA GLU A 72 2.99 -2.85 29.97
C GLU A 72 1.90 -3.91 29.78
N ASP A 73 0.86 -3.61 28.99
CA ASP A 73 -0.19 -4.58 28.64
C ASP A 73 0.33 -5.65 27.66
N LEU A 74 1.23 -5.24 26.76
CA LEU A 74 1.77 -6.06 25.69
C LEU A 74 3.02 -6.83 26.14
N VAL A 75 3.84 -6.25 27.01
CA VAL A 75 5.11 -6.84 27.48
C VAL A 75 5.26 -6.66 28.98
N SER A 76 5.41 -7.78 29.68
CA SER A 76 5.79 -7.80 31.09
C SER A 76 7.32 -7.82 31.22
N ILE A 77 7.85 -6.90 32.03
CA ILE A 77 9.27 -6.81 32.36
C ILE A 77 9.47 -7.26 33.81
N LYS A 78 10.50 -8.08 34.06
CA LYS A 78 11.01 -8.36 35.41
C LYS A 78 12.43 -7.86 35.54
N GLU A 79 12.70 -7.22 36.66
CA GLU A 79 14.01 -6.66 37.03
C GLU A 79 14.58 -7.40 38.26
N ASP A 80 15.91 -7.37 38.42
CA ASP A 80 16.58 -7.77 39.66
C ASP A 80 16.56 -6.66 40.73
N GLU A 81 17.14 -6.92 41.91
CA GLU A 81 17.18 -5.96 43.02
C GLU A 81 17.97 -4.69 42.66
N GLU A 82 18.85 -4.78 41.67
CA GLU A 82 19.67 -3.68 41.19
C GLU A 82 19.16 -3.03 39.89
N GLY A 83 17.91 -3.30 39.51
CA GLY A 83 17.16 -2.66 38.42
C GLY A 83 17.55 -3.12 37.01
N ASN A 84 18.23 -4.26 36.84
CA ASN A 84 18.54 -4.81 35.52
C ASN A 84 17.41 -5.69 35.03
N ILE A 85 17.04 -5.55 33.75
CA ILE A 85 16.04 -6.41 33.11
C ILE A 85 16.55 -7.84 33.02
N THR A 86 15.86 -8.78 33.68
CA THR A 86 16.18 -10.21 33.68
C THR A 86 15.27 -11.01 32.75
N LEU A 87 14.03 -10.54 32.53
CA LEU A 87 13.06 -11.20 31.67
C LEU A 87 12.14 -10.17 31.01
N MET A 88 11.92 -10.35 29.71
CA MET A 88 10.84 -9.71 28.97
C MET A 88 9.93 -10.79 28.40
N GLN A 89 8.64 -10.72 28.73
CA GLN A 89 7.66 -11.70 28.25
C GLN A 89 6.50 -10.98 27.55
N ALA A 90 6.30 -11.31 26.28
CA ALA A 90 5.17 -10.81 25.52
C ALA A 90 3.86 -11.48 25.95
N ASN A 91 2.78 -10.70 26.04
CA ASN A 91 1.43 -11.19 26.23
C ASN A 91 0.85 -11.64 24.87
N THR A 92 1.35 -12.77 24.37
CA THR A 92 0.98 -13.29 23.04
C THR A 92 -0.52 -13.54 22.90
N MET A 93 -1.22 -13.88 23.99
CA MET A 93 -2.68 -14.07 23.97
C MET A 93 -3.42 -12.76 23.71
N LEU A 94 -3.05 -11.67 24.41
CA LEU A 94 -3.65 -10.35 24.18
C LEU A 94 -3.30 -9.84 22.78
N MET A 95 -2.03 -9.95 22.38
CA MET A 95 -1.58 -9.56 21.04
C MET A 95 -2.37 -10.27 19.94
N ASN A 96 -2.53 -11.60 20.02
CA ASN A 96 -3.30 -12.34 19.02
C ASN A 96 -4.79 -11.98 19.01
N ARG A 97 -5.37 -11.65 20.17
CA ARG A 97 -6.76 -11.16 20.26
C ARG A 97 -6.90 -9.82 19.55
N ILE A 98 -6.03 -8.85 19.84
CA ILE A 98 -6.00 -7.54 19.18
C ILE A 98 -5.83 -7.70 17.68
N ALA A 99 -4.86 -8.51 17.25
CA ALA A 99 -4.61 -8.76 15.82
C ALA A 99 -5.84 -9.35 15.12
N SER A 100 -6.54 -10.29 15.76
CA SER A 100 -7.78 -10.89 15.26
C SER A 100 -8.92 -9.87 15.17
N ASP A 101 -9.12 -9.06 16.20
CA ASP A 101 -10.17 -8.04 16.25
C ASP A 101 -9.94 -6.95 15.19
N VAL A 102 -8.68 -6.54 15.02
CA VAL A 102 -8.25 -5.63 13.93
C VAL A 102 -8.51 -6.27 12.56
N ALA A 103 -8.10 -7.53 12.34
CA ALA A 103 -8.31 -8.23 11.08
C ALA A 103 -9.79 -8.29 10.69
N LEU A 104 -10.66 -8.66 11.64
CA LEU A 104 -12.11 -8.70 11.44
C LEU A 104 -12.69 -7.33 11.14
N THR A 105 -12.25 -6.30 11.86
CA THR A 105 -12.71 -4.91 11.68
C THR A 105 -12.31 -4.35 10.31
N ILE A 106 -11.06 -4.56 9.90
CA ILE A 106 -10.57 -4.17 8.56
C ILE A 106 -11.36 -4.92 7.49
N GLN A 107 -11.53 -6.23 7.64
CA GLN A 107 -12.24 -7.04 6.66
C GLN A 107 -13.68 -6.55 6.45
N GLU A 108 -14.38 -6.19 7.52
CA GLU A 108 -15.74 -5.68 7.42
C GLU A 108 -15.79 -4.27 6.79
N HIS A 109 -14.86 -3.39 7.15
CA HIS A 109 -14.78 -2.05 6.56
C HIS A 109 -14.44 -2.09 5.05
N LEU A 110 -13.52 -2.98 4.63
CA LEU A 110 -13.20 -3.18 3.21
C LEU A 110 -14.38 -3.72 2.40
N LYS A 111 -15.25 -4.57 2.99
CA LYS A 111 -16.49 -4.99 2.33
C LYS A 111 -17.46 -3.83 2.12
N GLN A 112 -17.52 -2.88 3.04
CA GLN A 112 -18.36 -1.69 2.89
C GLN A 112 -17.85 -0.78 1.77
N ILE A 113 -16.53 -0.60 1.66
CA ILE A 113 -15.89 0.18 0.57
C ILE A 113 -16.20 -0.38 -0.82
N LYS A 114 -16.33 -1.70 -0.95
CA LYS A 114 -16.76 -2.34 -2.21
C LYS A 114 -18.05 -1.72 -2.78
N THR A 115 -18.93 -1.21 -1.92
CA THR A 115 -20.23 -0.64 -2.30
C THR A 115 -20.12 0.81 -2.78
N THR A 116 -19.04 1.51 -2.45
CA THR A 116 -18.82 2.92 -2.79
C THR A 116 -17.89 3.03 -4.00
N SER A 117 -18.48 3.22 -5.19
CA SER A 117 -17.69 3.48 -6.40
C SER A 117 -17.12 4.90 -6.38
N ASP A 118 -15.82 5.04 -6.13
CA ASP A 118 -15.15 6.33 -6.31
C ASP A 118 -14.98 6.63 -7.80
N ARG A 119 -14.86 7.91 -8.15
CA ARG A 119 -14.89 8.38 -9.53
C ARG A 119 -13.60 9.09 -9.90
N ILE A 120 -12.88 8.52 -10.86
CA ILE A 120 -11.62 9.09 -11.39
C ILE A 120 -11.94 9.95 -12.62
N PRO A 121 -11.65 11.27 -12.62
CA PRO A 121 -11.77 12.10 -13.81
C PRO A 121 -10.79 11.63 -14.90
N LEU A 122 -11.28 11.38 -16.12
CA LEU A 122 -10.43 10.95 -17.24
C LEU A 122 -9.32 11.97 -17.56
N GLY A 123 -9.59 13.24 -17.29
CA GLY A 123 -8.65 14.34 -17.39
C GLY A 123 -7.34 14.13 -16.63
N ASN A 124 -7.41 13.61 -15.41
CA ASN A 124 -6.22 13.24 -14.63
C ASN A 124 -5.44 12.11 -15.30
N ALA A 125 -6.13 11.12 -15.86
CA ALA A 125 -5.52 9.99 -16.55
C ALA A 125 -4.86 10.37 -17.88
N LEU A 126 -5.14 11.55 -18.43
CA LEU A 126 -4.51 12.06 -19.65
C LEU A 126 -3.19 12.80 -19.38
N GLY A 127 -2.80 12.99 -18.11
CA GLY A 127 -1.58 13.71 -17.73
C GLY A 127 -1.57 15.19 -18.13
N SER A 128 -2.72 15.72 -18.58
CA SER A 128 -2.86 17.11 -18.99
C SER A 128 -3.30 17.96 -17.81
N GLN A 129 -2.43 18.89 -17.39
CA GLN A 129 -2.75 19.84 -16.31
C GLN A 129 -3.99 20.68 -16.64
N LEU A 130 -4.22 20.98 -17.92
CA LEU A 130 -5.38 21.74 -18.38
C LEU A 130 -6.69 20.95 -18.28
N LEU A 131 -6.62 19.62 -18.44
CA LEU A 131 -7.79 18.77 -18.44
C LEU A 131 -7.97 17.99 -17.14
N ALA A 132 -7.06 18.08 -16.17
CA ALA A 132 -7.05 17.30 -14.92
C ALA A 132 -8.44 17.20 -14.22
N GLN A 133 -9.20 18.29 -14.23
CA GLN A 133 -10.53 18.37 -13.60
C GLN A 133 -11.71 18.19 -14.57
N TYR A 134 -11.44 17.99 -15.87
CA TYR A 134 -12.44 17.92 -16.93
C TYR A 134 -12.56 16.50 -17.52
N GLY A 135 -13.69 16.25 -18.17
CA GLY A 135 -13.98 15.00 -18.85
C GLY A 135 -14.85 14.02 -18.06
N PRO A 136 -15.18 12.86 -18.66
CA PRO A 136 -16.06 11.87 -18.05
C PRO A 136 -15.40 11.22 -16.83
N LYS A 137 -16.22 10.84 -15.85
CA LYS A 137 -15.75 10.17 -14.64
C LYS A 137 -15.80 8.66 -14.83
N ILE A 138 -14.66 8.01 -14.65
CA ILE A 138 -14.51 6.56 -14.69
C ILE A 138 -14.87 5.99 -13.31
N LYS A 139 -15.70 4.95 -13.29
CA LYS A 139 -16.01 4.22 -12.05
C LYS A 139 -14.83 3.34 -11.67
N LEU A 140 -14.38 3.47 -10.42
CA LEU A 140 -13.43 2.57 -9.78
C LEU A 140 -14.20 1.65 -8.84
N SER A 141 -13.89 0.35 -8.86
CA SER A 141 -14.36 -0.60 -7.84
C SER A 141 -13.17 -1.31 -7.22
N VAL A 142 -13.14 -1.35 -5.89
CA VAL A 142 -12.12 -2.02 -5.09
C VAL A 142 -12.80 -3.15 -4.34
N THR A 143 -12.36 -4.39 -4.55
CA THR A 143 -12.91 -5.57 -3.89
C THR A 143 -11.82 -6.31 -3.13
N PRO A 144 -11.95 -6.56 -1.82
CA PRO A 144 -10.97 -7.35 -1.08
C PRO A 144 -10.91 -8.79 -1.61
N LEU A 145 -9.71 -9.35 -1.64
CA LEU A 145 -9.44 -10.73 -2.01
C LEU A 145 -9.01 -11.52 -0.77
N GLY A 146 -9.87 -12.43 -0.33
CA GLY A 146 -9.58 -13.31 0.80
C GLY A 146 -9.65 -12.60 2.16
N MET A 147 -8.94 -13.17 3.13
CA MET A 147 -8.86 -12.70 4.51
C MET A 147 -7.74 -11.66 4.66
N VAL A 148 -7.94 -10.71 5.56
CA VAL A 148 -6.88 -9.77 5.99
C VAL A 148 -5.98 -10.48 6.98
N ASP A 149 -4.68 -10.52 6.70
CA ASP A 149 -3.67 -11.05 7.61
C ASP A 149 -3.13 -9.91 8.48
N VAL A 150 -3.14 -10.10 9.79
CA VAL A 150 -2.69 -9.11 10.76
C VAL A 150 -1.85 -9.82 11.79
N ASN A 151 -0.60 -9.36 11.96
CA ASN A 151 0.33 -9.93 12.93
C ASN A 151 1.07 -8.82 13.66
N PHE A 152 1.54 -9.11 14.86
CA PHE A 152 2.48 -8.24 15.56
C PHE A 152 3.92 -8.53 15.09
N GLY A 153 4.69 -7.48 14.84
CA GLY A 153 6.13 -7.51 14.70
C GLY A 153 6.79 -6.74 15.85
N THR A 154 7.99 -7.18 16.22
CA THR A 154 8.82 -6.53 17.23
C THR A 154 10.22 -6.28 16.67
N GLU A 155 10.83 -5.17 17.09
CA GLU A 155 12.18 -4.78 16.69
C GLU A 155 12.93 -4.21 17.89
N PHE A 156 14.19 -4.61 18.05
CA PHE A 156 15.12 -4.02 19.01
C PHE A 156 16.19 -3.24 18.25
N GLU A 157 16.31 -1.94 18.52
CA GLU A 157 17.30 -1.07 17.92
C GLU A 157 18.19 -0.46 18.99
N HIS A 158 19.49 -0.71 18.91
CA HIS A 158 20.46 -0.11 19.83
C HIS A 158 20.74 1.34 19.43
N SER A 159 20.47 2.27 20.33
CA SER A 159 20.77 3.70 20.15
C SER A 159 21.70 4.16 21.28
N GLY A 160 22.90 4.62 20.94
CA GLY A 160 23.88 5.06 21.94
C GLY A 160 24.61 3.92 22.66
N ILE A 161 25.21 4.25 23.82
CA ILE A 161 26.16 3.36 24.54
C ILE A 161 25.43 2.37 25.46
N ASN A 162 24.21 2.67 25.91
CA ASN A 162 23.47 1.88 26.89
C ASN A 162 21.94 1.91 26.71
N GLN A 163 21.42 2.22 25.53
CA GLN A 163 19.97 2.26 25.31
C GLN A 163 19.57 1.36 24.16
N THR A 164 18.47 0.62 24.36
CA THR A 164 17.86 -0.22 23.34
C THR A 164 16.41 0.16 23.21
N ARG A 165 16.01 0.60 22.03
CA ARG A 165 14.63 0.91 21.68
C ARG A 165 13.93 -0.38 21.28
N HIS A 166 12.89 -0.75 22.03
CA HIS A 166 12.03 -1.88 21.68
C HIS A 166 10.72 -1.36 21.12
N ARG A 167 10.44 -1.68 19.86
CA ARG A 167 9.28 -1.21 19.11
C ARG A 167 8.38 -2.37 18.75
N ILE A 168 7.09 -2.18 18.98
CA ILE A 168 6.02 -3.14 18.66
C ILE A 168 5.09 -2.51 17.63
N PHE A 169 4.84 -3.22 16.54
CA PHE A 169 4.00 -2.75 15.44
C PHE A 169 3.06 -3.84 14.94
N LEU A 170 1.91 -3.44 14.42
CA LEU A 170 1.03 -4.30 13.64
C LEU A 170 1.49 -4.28 12.17
N VAL A 171 1.62 -5.46 11.58
CA VAL A 171 1.80 -5.68 10.16
C VAL A 171 0.48 -6.16 9.59
N VAL A 172 -0.14 -5.34 8.76
CA VAL A 172 -1.39 -5.68 8.06
C VAL A 172 -1.06 -5.99 6.61
N ASN A 173 -1.40 -7.19 6.15
CA ASN A 173 -1.28 -7.62 4.77
C ASN A 173 -2.66 -7.89 4.19
N THR A 174 -2.97 -7.25 3.05
CA THR A 174 -4.21 -7.52 2.32
C THR A 174 -4.00 -7.41 0.83
N SER A 175 -4.84 -8.12 0.07
CA SER A 175 -4.86 -8.05 -1.38
C SER A 175 -6.21 -7.52 -1.83
N VAL A 176 -6.23 -6.56 -2.74
CA VAL A 176 -7.48 -6.02 -3.29
C VAL A 176 -7.45 -6.08 -4.81
N ARG A 177 -8.61 -6.41 -5.39
CA ARG A 177 -8.84 -6.34 -6.83
C ARG A 177 -9.36 -4.97 -7.20
N VAL A 178 -8.65 -4.33 -8.10
CA VAL A 178 -8.98 -3.03 -8.68
C VAL A 178 -9.67 -3.27 -10.01
N ILE A 179 -10.87 -2.73 -10.18
CA ILE A 179 -11.67 -2.89 -11.40
C ILE A 179 -11.98 -1.51 -11.95
N VAL A 180 -11.55 -1.29 -13.20
CA VAL A 180 -11.88 -0.14 -14.05
C VAL A 180 -12.53 -0.67 -15.33
N PRO A 181 -13.24 0.16 -16.14
CA PRO A 181 -13.80 -0.32 -17.40
C PRO A 181 -12.73 -1.01 -18.25
N PHE A 182 -13.05 -2.17 -18.81
CA PHE A 182 -12.21 -3.02 -19.67
C PHE A 182 -10.86 -3.49 -19.09
N SER A 183 -10.59 -3.32 -17.79
CA SER A 183 -9.41 -3.90 -17.14
C SER A 183 -9.58 -4.12 -15.64
N GLY A 184 -8.91 -5.14 -15.12
CA GLY A 184 -8.79 -5.33 -13.68
C GLY A 184 -7.39 -5.82 -13.32
N SER A 185 -6.89 -5.36 -12.18
CA SER A 185 -5.60 -5.75 -11.62
C SER A 185 -5.74 -6.09 -10.14
N THR A 186 -4.72 -6.73 -9.58
CA THR A 186 -4.66 -7.06 -8.15
C THR A 186 -3.46 -6.35 -7.57
N ILE A 187 -3.67 -5.66 -6.46
CA ILE A 187 -2.60 -4.99 -5.71
C ILE A 187 -2.50 -5.59 -4.32
N HIS A 188 -1.26 -5.68 -3.82
CA HIS A 188 -0.96 -6.08 -2.45
C HIS A 188 -0.68 -4.82 -1.63
N VAL A 189 -1.34 -4.68 -0.50
CA VAL A 189 -1.19 -3.55 0.41
C VAL A 189 -0.66 -4.08 1.74
N THR A 190 0.52 -3.58 2.13
CA THR A 190 1.12 -3.84 3.43
C THR A 190 1.23 -2.53 4.19
N THR A 191 0.71 -2.51 5.42
CA THR A 191 0.73 -1.35 6.30
C THR A 191 1.39 -1.72 7.62
N TYR A 192 2.31 -0.87 8.08
CA TYR A 192 2.96 -0.99 9.39
C TYR A 192 2.38 0.08 10.31
N VAL A 193 1.78 -0.33 11.42
CA VAL A 193 1.21 0.60 12.41
C VAL A 193 1.92 0.43 13.73
N PRO A 194 2.67 1.43 14.22
CA PRO A 194 3.27 1.37 15.55
C PRO A 194 2.16 1.30 16.60
N VAL A 195 2.31 0.38 17.55
CA VAL A 195 1.34 0.19 18.65
C VAL A 195 1.94 0.69 19.95
N ALA A 196 3.14 0.23 20.28
CA ALA A 196 3.83 0.61 21.50
C ALA A 196 5.34 0.64 21.26
N GLU A 197 6.05 1.46 22.01
CA GLU A 197 7.50 1.58 21.96
C GLU A 197 8.02 1.96 23.34
N THR A 198 9.16 1.39 23.73
CA THR A 198 9.86 1.76 24.96
C THR A 198 11.36 1.85 24.72
N VAL A 199 12.04 2.63 25.57
CA VAL A 199 13.50 2.71 25.59
C VAL A 199 14.01 2.01 26.84
N ILE A 200 14.69 0.89 26.63
CA ILE A 200 15.36 0.13 27.66
C ILE A 200 16.71 0.79 27.93
N VAL A 201 16.90 1.31 29.14
CA VAL A 201 18.16 1.90 29.58
C VAL A 201 18.94 0.86 30.38
N GLY A 202 20.06 0.40 29.84
CA GLY A 202 21.01 -0.46 30.52
C GLY A 202 22.10 0.31 31.27
N ARG A 203 22.96 -0.41 31.99
CA ARG A 203 24.15 0.20 32.62
C ARG A 203 25.16 0.63 31.58
N VAL A 204 25.80 1.77 31.80
CA VAL A 204 26.95 2.20 31.00
C VAL A 204 28.13 1.29 31.31
N PRO A 205 28.77 0.63 30.32
CA PRO A 205 29.92 -0.22 30.56
C PRO A 205 31.12 0.62 31.01
N MET A 206 31.91 0.09 31.96
CA MET A 206 33.11 0.76 32.48
C MET A 206 34.19 0.99 31.41
N ASN A 207 34.22 0.16 30.36
CA ASN A 207 35.12 0.29 29.22
C ASN A 207 34.34 0.06 27.92
N TYR A 208 34.52 0.94 26.93
CA TYR A 208 33.93 0.82 25.60
C TYR A 208 35.04 0.83 24.55
N ILE A 209 35.17 -0.26 23.79
CA ILE A 209 36.08 -0.36 22.65
C ILE A 209 35.20 -0.51 21.41
N ASN A 210 35.11 0.55 20.60
CA ASN A 210 34.47 0.48 19.29
C ASN A 210 35.50 0.00 18.27
N VAL A 211 35.30 -1.21 17.74
CA VAL A 211 36.17 -1.77 16.69
C VAL A 211 35.45 -1.63 15.34
N PRO A 212 35.95 -0.79 14.42
CA PRO A 212 35.46 -0.73 13.05
C PRO A 212 35.51 -2.11 12.38
N ARG A 213 34.48 -2.46 11.57
CA ARG A 213 34.34 -3.80 10.93
C ARG A 213 35.56 -4.23 10.10
N ASP A 214 36.32 -3.27 9.61
CA ASP A 214 37.55 -3.42 8.83
C ASP A 214 38.80 -3.77 9.67
N GLN A 215 38.74 -3.66 11.00
CA GLN A 215 39.93 -3.81 11.87
C GLN A 215 39.84 -5.01 12.84
N PHE A 216 38.78 -5.82 12.78
CA PHE A 216 38.57 -6.96 13.69
C PHE A 216 39.72 -7.99 13.68
N LEU A 217 40.38 -8.21 12.55
CA LEU A 217 41.48 -9.17 12.42
C LEU A 217 42.79 -8.70 13.08
N ASN A 218 42.93 -7.42 13.42
CA ASN A 218 44.17 -6.86 13.98
C ASN A 218 44.24 -6.91 15.51
N ILE A 219 43.23 -7.47 16.18
CA ILE A 219 43.05 -7.42 17.64
C ILE A 219 43.04 -8.81 18.27
N ALA A 220 43.16 -9.87 17.47
CA ALA A 220 43.39 -11.20 18.01
C ALA A 220 44.76 -11.21 18.72
N PRO A 221 44.84 -11.61 20.00
CA PRO A 221 46.14 -11.78 20.64
C PRO A 221 46.90 -12.81 19.81
N LEU A 222 48.07 -12.42 19.30
CA LEU A 222 49.03 -13.38 18.80
C LEU A 222 49.41 -14.27 19.98
N VAL A 223 48.81 -15.45 20.04
CA VAL A 223 49.32 -16.54 20.89
C VAL A 223 50.65 -16.92 20.26
N GLY A 224 51.70 -16.21 20.67
CA GLY A 224 53.09 -16.59 20.43
C GLY A 224 53.52 -17.54 21.54
N GLU A 225 54.21 -18.60 21.12
CA GLU A 225 54.79 -19.69 21.92
C GLU A 225 55.59 -19.23 23.16
#